data_AF-A0A380A8X4-F1
#
_entry.id   AF-A0A380A8X4-F1
#
_cell.length_a   1.000
_cell.length_b   1.000
_cell.length_c   1.000
_cell.angle_alpha   90.00
_cell.angle_beta   90.00
_cell.angle_gamma   90.00
#
_symmetry.space_group_name_H-M   'P 1'
#
loop_
_entity.id
_entity.type
_entity.pdbx_description
1 polymer ?
#
loop_
_entity_poly.entity_id
_entity_poly.type
_entity_poly.pdbx_seq_one_letter_code
_entity_poly.pdbx_strand_id
1 'polypeptide(L)'
;MDRRQPREDTFVVNIGELLELATNGYLRATVHRVETPPAGRDRLSIAFFLGARLDAVVPLYQLPPQLAAQARGPASDPLNPLLRDVGYNYLKGRIRSHPDVAHRFYQDVIGV
;
A
#
# COMPACT_ATOMS: atom_id res chain seq x y z
N MET A 1 6.80 -3.64 14.41
CA MET A 1 5.78 -2.69 14.91
C MET A 1 5.56 -3.01 16.38
N ASP A 2 5.58 -1.99 17.21
CA ASP A 2 5.21 -2.09 18.63
C ASP A 2 3.73 -2.51 18.75
N ARG A 3 3.44 -3.56 19.53
CA ARG A 3 2.10 -4.12 19.73
C ARG A 3 1.30 -3.20 20.64
N ARG A 4 0.83 -2.08 20.10
CA ARG A 4 -0.05 -1.19 20.84
C ARG A 4 -1.44 -1.82 20.96
N GLN A 5 -1.99 -1.79 22.17
CA GLN A 5 -3.37 -2.21 22.38
C GLN A 5 -4.32 -1.24 21.67
N PRO A 6 -5.46 -1.74 21.14
CA PRO A 6 -6.51 -0.87 20.60
C PRO A 6 -6.91 0.18 21.64
N ARG A 7 -7.07 1.43 21.19
CA ARG A 7 -7.56 2.52 22.04
C ARG A 7 -9.04 2.73 21.79
N GLU A 8 -9.81 2.79 22.86
CA GLU A 8 -11.23 3.11 22.78
C GLU A 8 -11.44 4.46 22.07
N ASP A 9 -12.56 4.59 21.36
CA ASP A 9 -12.95 5.78 20.61
C ASP A 9 -11.92 6.30 19.58
N THR A 10 -11.16 5.38 18.95
CA THR A 10 -10.21 5.74 17.89
C THR A 10 -10.39 4.95 16.61
N PHE A 11 -10.07 5.61 15.49
CA PHE A 11 -9.90 4.97 14.19
C PHE A 11 -8.41 4.87 13.85
N VAL A 12 -8.00 3.69 13.36
CA VAL A 12 -6.68 3.52 12.77
C VAL A 12 -6.80 3.81 11.28
N VAL A 13 -6.12 4.86 10.82
CA VAL A 13 -6.03 5.21 9.40
C VAL A 13 -4.66 4.81 8.88
N ASN A 14 -4.66 3.82 7.99
CA ASN A 14 -3.46 3.41 7.28
C ASN A 14 -3.35 4.17 5.96
N ILE A 15 -2.12 4.41 5.54
CA ILE A 15 -1.82 5.03 4.25
C ILE A 15 -1.15 4.02 3.32
N GLY A 16 -1.51 4.11 2.04
CA GLY A 16 -0.98 3.23 1.00
C GLY A 16 0.18 3.85 0.22
N GLU A 17 0.85 3.00 -0.56
CA GLU A 17 2.03 3.34 -1.37
C GLU A 17 1.79 4.50 -2.36
N LEU A 18 0.57 4.63 -2.90
CA LEU A 18 0.24 5.72 -3.83
C LEU A 18 0.28 7.10 -3.16
N LEU A 19 -0.13 7.22 -1.89
CA LEU A 19 -0.05 8.50 -1.17
C LEU A 19 1.38 8.79 -0.70
N GLU A 20 2.17 7.75 -0.42
CA GLU A 20 3.61 7.89 -0.21
C GLU A 20 4.31 8.44 -1.44
N LEU A 21 4.03 7.89 -2.64
CA LEU A 21 4.52 8.45 -3.90
C LEU A 21 4.11 9.91 -4.06
N ALA A 22 2.84 10.21 -3.82
CA ALA A 22 2.31 11.55 -4.03
C ALA A 22 2.93 12.61 -3.10
N THR A 23 3.40 12.20 -1.92
CA THR A 23 3.99 13.11 -0.93
C THR A 23 5.52 13.03 -0.88
N ASN A 24 6.15 12.42 -1.88
CA ASN A 24 7.59 12.18 -1.93
C ASN A 24 8.15 11.48 -0.67
N GLY A 25 7.37 10.58 -0.07
CA GLY A 25 7.77 9.88 1.15
C GLY A 25 7.76 10.71 2.43
N TYR A 26 7.07 11.86 2.44
CA TYR A 26 6.68 12.52 3.70
C TYR A 26 5.71 11.63 4.48
N LEU A 27 4.66 11.13 3.82
CA LEU A 27 3.80 10.08 4.35
C LEU A 27 4.39 8.71 3.96
N ARG A 28 4.39 7.77 4.92
CA ARG A 28 4.95 6.41 4.73
C ARG A 28 3.90 5.32 4.77
N ALA A 29 3.81 4.55 3.69
CA ALA A 29 2.91 3.42 3.58
C ALA A 29 3.15 2.42 4.72
N THR A 30 2.07 1.97 5.32
CA THR A 30 2.13 0.96 6.38
C THR A 30 2.29 -0.42 5.77
N VAL A 31 3.23 -1.22 6.30
CA VAL A 31 3.33 -2.64 5.96
C VAL A 31 2.09 -3.36 6.47
N HIS A 32 1.33 -3.95 5.55
CA HIS A 32 0.15 -4.74 5.90
C HIS A 32 0.58 -6.12 6.40
N ARG A 33 0.28 -6.41 7.67
CA ARG A 33 0.45 -7.73 8.29
C ARG A 33 -0.80 -8.08 9.09
N VAL A 34 -1.27 -9.32 8.93
CA VAL A 34 -2.33 -9.88 9.76
C VAL A 34 -1.70 -10.93 10.68
N GLU A 35 -1.95 -10.81 11.98
CA GLU A 35 -1.63 -11.87 12.94
C GLU A 35 -2.91 -12.67 13.22
N THR A 36 -2.86 -13.98 13.00
CA THR A 36 -3.95 -14.89 13.32
C THR A 36 -4.07 -15.01 14.85
N PRO A 37 -5.27 -14.84 15.43
CA PRO A 37 -5.46 -15.06 16.85
C PRO A 37 -5.17 -16.53 17.23
N PRO A 38 -4.82 -16.82 18.50
CA PRO A 38 -4.70 -18.20 18.97
C PRO A 38 -5.98 -19.00 18.71
N ALA A 39 -5.85 -20.30 18.48
CA ALA A 39 -6.98 -21.19 18.26
C ALA A 39 -8.05 -21.04 19.37
N GLY A 40 -9.32 -21.01 18.97
CA GLY A 40 -10.45 -20.81 19.88
C GLY A 40 -10.75 -19.34 20.23
N ARG A 41 -10.07 -18.37 19.61
CA ARG A 41 -10.41 -16.94 19.71
C ARG A 41 -10.61 -16.33 18.34
N ASP A 42 -11.68 -15.56 18.20
CA ASP A 42 -11.94 -14.81 16.98
C ASP A 42 -11.62 -13.32 17.18
N ARG A 43 -11.12 -12.70 16.12
CA ARG A 43 -11.00 -11.25 16.01
C ARG A 43 -11.68 -10.83 14.71
N LEU A 44 -12.78 -10.11 14.83
CA LEU A 44 -13.48 -9.53 13.69
C LEU A 44 -12.93 -8.14 13.39
N SER A 45 -12.66 -7.86 12.12
CA SER A 45 -12.28 -6.54 11.64
C SER A 45 -12.93 -6.29 10.29
N ILE A 46 -13.59 -5.14 10.15
CA ILE A 46 -14.15 -4.68 8.88
C ILE A 46 -13.19 -3.62 8.34
N ALA A 47 -12.59 -3.90 7.18
CA ALA A 47 -11.66 -2.98 6.52
C ALA A 47 -12.38 -2.26 5.38
N PHE A 48 -12.17 -0.95 5.31
CA PHE A 48 -12.57 -0.11 4.20
C PHE A 48 -11.34 0.39 3.48
N PHE A 49 -11.39 0.40 2.14
CA PHE A 49 -10.29 0.86 1.32
C PHE A 49 -10.79 1.97 0.40
N LEU A 50 -10.04 3.07 0.38
CA LEU A 50 -10.20 4.14 -0.60
C LEU A 50 -9.02 4.05 -1.58
N GLY A 51 -9.32 3.85 -2.86
CA GLY A 51 -8.33 3.75 -3.92
C GLY A 51 -8.40 4.93 -4.89
N ALA A 52 -7.28 5.22 -5.55
CA ALA A 52 -7.27 6.08 -6.72
C ALA A 52 -7.97 5.39 -7.91
N ARG A 53 -8.42 6.18 -8.88
CA ARG A 53 -8.94 5.63 -10.14
C ARG A 53 -7.85 4.85 -10.88
N LEU A 54 -8.22 3.74 -11.51
CA LEU A 54 -7.25 2.86 -12.20
C LEU A 54 -6.58 3.52 -13.40
N ASP A 55 -7.23 4.50 -14.04
CA ASP A 55 -6.71 5.26 -15.17
C ASP A 55 -5.92 6.51 -14.76
N ALA A 56 -5.73 6.74 -13.46
CA ALA A 56 -5.01 7.89 -12.97
C ALA A 56 -3.49 7.65 -12.96
N VAL A 57 -2.75 8.75 -13.11
CA VAL A 57 -1.33 8.84 -12.80
C VAL A 57 -1.19 9.63 -11.50
N VAL A 58 -0.52 9.05 -10.51
CA VAL A 58 -0.30 9.72 -9.21
C VAL A 58 0.55 10.97 -9.41
N PRO A 59 0.08 12.17 -9.02
CA PRO A 59 0.86 13.41 -9.09
C PRO A 59 1.87 13.51 -7.94
N LEU A 60 2.83 14.43 -8.04
CA LEU A 60 3.67 14.80 -6.90
C LEU A 60 3.07 16.07 -6.31
N TYR A 61 2.63 16.01 -5.07
CA TYR A 61 2.03 17.15 -4.40
C TYR A 61 3.10 18.15 -3.97
N GLN A 62 2.80 19.42 -4.19
CA GLN A 62 3.61 20.51 -3.65
C GLN A 62 3.26 20.67 -2.16
N LEU A 63 4.12 20.14 -1.31
CA LEU A 63 3.94 20.24 0.14
C LEU A 63 4.44 21.60 0.65
N PRO A 64 3.88 22.12 1.75
CA PRO A 64 4.47 23.25 2.48
C PRO A 64 5.94 22.98 2.81
N PRO A 65 6.83 23.99 2.78
CA PRO A 65 8.28 23.80 2.93
C PRO A 65 8.69 22.99 4.17
N GLN A 66 7.98 23.18 5.29
CA GLN A 66 8.25 22.49 6.55
C GLN A 66 7.99 20.98 6.46
N LEU A 67 7.02 20.56 5.64
CA LEU A 67 6.70 19.15 5.40
C LEU A 67 7.60 18.56 4.31
N ALA A 68 7.85 19.34 3.24
CA ALA A 68 8.75 18.93 2.16
C ALA A 68 10.17 18.63 2.69
N ALA A 69 10.67 19.42 3.64
CA ALA A 69 11.97 19.18 4.28
C ALA A 69 12.05 17.85 5.07
N GLN A 70 10.91 17.26 5.42
CA GLN A 70 10.82 15.97 6.13
C GLN A 70 10.63 14.79 5.17
N ALA A 71 10.38 15.05 3.88
CA ALA A 71 10.20 14.03 2.87
C ALA A 71 11.50 13.27 2.65
N ARG A 72 11.44 11.94 2.68
CA ARG A 72 12.61 11.06 2.60
C ARG A 72 12.71 10.31 1.26
N GLY A 73 11.88 10.67 0.29
CA GLY A 73 11.65 9.89 -0.93
C GLY A 73 10.85 8.61 -0.64
N PRO A 74 10.15 8.05 -1.64
CA PRO A 74 9.42 6.80 -1.48
C PRO A 74 10.35 5.65 -1.09
N ALA A 75 9.87 4.75 -0.24
CA ALA A 75 10.62 3.56 0.16
C ALA A 75 10.65 2.64 -1.06
N SER A 76 11.81 2.56 -1.70
CA SER A 76 12.00 1.68 -2.84
C SER A 76 12.45 0.31 -2.33
N ASP A 77 11.53 -0.65 -2.28
CA ASP A 77 11.89 -2.06 -2.33
C ASP A 77 12.26 -2.39 -3.79
N PRO A 78 13.51 -2.78 -4.09
CA PRO A 78 13.92 -3.10 -5.46
C PRO A 78 13.10 -4.23 -6.08
N LEU A 79 12.52 -5.12 -5.27
CA LEU A 79 11.66 -6.22 -5.72
C LEU A 79 10.18 -5.79 -5.84
N ASN A 80 9.86 -4.53 -5.50
CA ASN A 80 8.53 -3.94 -5.63
C ASN A 80 8.61 -2.46 -6.04
N PRO A 81 9.12 -2.15 -7.24
CA PRO A 81 9.22 -0.77 -7.69
C PRO A 81 7.84 -0.12 -7.76
N LEU A 82 7.64 0.99 -7.07
CA LEU A 82 6.35 1.68 -7.04
C LEU A 82 6.13 2.44 -8.36
N LEU A 83 5.01 2.16 -9.03
CA LEU A 83 4.64 2.82 -10.29
C LEU A 83 3.61 3.92 -10.02
N ARG A 84 3.73 5.03 -10.76
CA ARG A 84 2.78 6.16 -10.67
C ARG A 84 1.49 5.90 -11.42
N ASP A 85 1.53 5.13 -12.50
CA ASP A 85 0.34 4.65 -13.19
C ASP A 85 -0.41 3.66 -12.30
N VAL A 86 -1.60 4.06 -11.84
CA VAL A 86 -2.33 3.34 -10.79
C VAL A 86 -2.74 1.94 -11.26
N GLY A 87 -3.28 1.82 -12.47
CA GLY A 87 -3.71 0.54 -13.03
C GLY A 87 -2.56 -0.46 -13.16
N TYR A 88 -1.41 -0.03 -13.67
CA TYR A 88 -0.22 -0.88 -13.77
C TYR A 88 0.34 -1.25 -12.39
N ASN A 89 0.41 -0.31 -11.45
CA ASN A 89 0.85 -0.62 -10.09
C ASN A 89 -0.08 -1.65 -9.42
N TYR A 90 -1.39 -1.54 -9.65
CA TYR A 90 -2.39 -2.47 -9.14
C TYR A 90 -2.26 -3.85 -9.78
N LEU A 91 -2.13 -3.93 -11.11
CA LEU A 91 -1.96 -5.18 -11.85
C LEU A 91 -0.69 -5.92 -11.39
N LYS A 92 0.45 -5.22 -11.32
CA LYS A 92 1.72 -5.75 -10.77
C LYS A 92 1.49 -6.36 -9.37
N GLY A 93 0.78 -5.63 -8.50
CA GLY A 93 0.44 -6.10 -7.16
C GLY A 93 -0.42 -7.36 -7.15
N ARG A 94 -1.41 -7.46 -8.05
CA ARG A 94 -2.29 -8.64 -8.20
C ARG A 94 -1.52 -9.85 -8.73
N ILE A 95 -0.69 -9.67 -9.76
CA ILE A 95 0.17 -10.73 -10.33
C ILE A 95 1.06 -11.32 -9.24
N ARG A 96 1.73 -10.48 -8.44
CA ARG A 96 2.61 -10.93 -7.36
C ARG A 96 1.88 -11.65 -6.22
N SER A 97 0.67 -11.20 -5.88
CA SER A 97 -0.08 -11.73 -4.72
C SER A 97 -0.92 -12.97 -5.05
N HIS A 98 -1.26 -13.20 -6.32
CA HIS A 98 -2.11 -14.31 -6.78
C HIS A 98 -1.43 -15.04 -7.95
N PRO A 99 -0.33 -15.76 -7.69
CA PRO A 99 0.48 -16.35 -8.75
C PRO A 99 -0.28 -17.39 -9.56
N ASP A 100 -1.16 -18.17 -8.94
CA ASP A 100 -2.03 -19.14 -9.61
C ASP A 100 -2.96 -18.50 -10.65
N VAL A 101 -3.58 -17.37 -10.28
CA VAL A 101 -4.42 -16.58 -11.19
C VAL A 101 -3.57 -15.98 -12.32
N ALA A 102 -2.40 -15.44 -11.98
CA ALA A 102 -1.48 -14.88 -12.96
C ALA A 102 -1.07 -15.95 -13.98
N HIS A 103 -0.61 -17.12 -13.53
CA HIS A 103 -0.18 -18.22 -14.39
C HIS A 103 -1.30 -18.76 -15.29
N ARG A 104 -2.56 -18.58 -14.93
CA ARG A 104 -3.69 -19.06 -15.74
C ARG A 104 -4.15 -18.04 -16.78
N PHE A 105 -4.13 -16.75 -16.44
CA PHE A 105 -4.82 -15.73 -17.24
C PHE A 105 -3.93 -14.59 -17.77
N TYR A 106 -2.69 -14.50 -17.29
CA TYR A 106 -1.78 -13.36 -17.52
C TYR A 106 -0.35 -13.84 -17.84
N GLN A 107 -0.22 -15.00 -18.49
CA GLN A 107 1.09 -15.62 -18.76
C GLN A 107 2.01 -14.73 -19.61
N ASP A 108 1.43 -13.93 -20.49
CA ASP A 108 2.09 -12.98 -21.37
C ASP A 108 2.73 -11.79 -20.64
N VAL A 109 2.37 -11.55 -19.38
CA VAL A 109 2.89 -10.46 -18.56
C VAL A 109 3.64 -10.93 -17.30
N ILE A 110 3.83 -12.25 -17.13
CA ILE A 110 4.64 -12.81 -16.05
C ILE A 110 6.12 -12.80 -16.46
N GLY A 111 6.98 -12.15 -15.67
CA GLY A 111 8.45 -12.21 -15.84
C GLY A 111 9.07 -11.10 -16.70
N VAL A 112 8.27 -10.11 -17.12
CA VAL A 112 8.76 -8.82 -17.64
C VAL A 112 9.09 -7.88 -16.49
#